data_AF-A0A9P8W026-F1
#
_entry.id   AF-A0A9P8W026-F1
#
_cell.length_a   1.000
_cell.length_b   1.000
_cell.length_c   1.000
_cell.angle_alpha   90.00
_cell.angle_beta   90.00
_cell.angle_gamma   90.00
#
_symmetry.space_group_name_H-M   'P 1'
#
loop_
_entity.id
_entity.type
_entity.pdbx_description
1 polymer ?
#
loop_
_entity_poly.entity_id
_entity_poly.type
_entity_poly.pdbx_seq_one_letter_code
_entity_poly.pdbx_strand_id
1 'polypeptide(L)'
;MIESTPRIDRLLRLSSNPRGLKELLTSIFFEPGVTSNICGIWLRGSFAFLNTIKDPHARLRTFIRRDPELGGLWVGAFITGAHQCLRDARGASWKIDLNAAAWTDIFVSFIQEPVPVLASEACEMTRADESRLLYLCNDKNYTVPPLFPFASFGSTTLVDTNLDVREHALCGSNNCLGYAGFTWVCPGGTTIEQSKHDPPLTTIRPKYGQFSHYDVDVDIDDYAPIRGDARSTVGGILHGWILKTSTQRSNSM
;
A
#
# COMPACT_ATOMS: atom_id res chain seq x y z
N MET A 1 0.57 2.89 32.88
CA MET A 1 1.01 2.04 31.76
C MET A 1 0.02 2.35 30.64
N ILE A 2 0.41 3.23 29.72
CA ILE A 2 -0.48 3.69 28.65
C ILE A 2 -0.35 2.67 27.53
N GLU A 3 -1.39 1.86 27.30
CA GLU A 3 -1.52 1.11 26.05
C GLU A 3 -1.49 2.13 24.91
N SER A 4 -0.40 2.13 24.14
CA SER A 4 -0.27 2.95 22.95
C SER A 4 -1.36 2.55 21.97
N THR A 5 -2.28 3.46 21.67
CA THR A 5 -3.30 3.31 20.63
C THR A 5 -2.59 3.13 19.28
N PRO A 6 -2.55 1.91 18.69
CA PRO A 6 -1.72 1.57 17.51
C PRO A 6 -2.11 2.28 16.19
N ARG A 7 -2.99 3.28 16.27
CA ARG A 7 -3.52 4.06 15.15
C ARG A 7 -2.95 5.47 15.09
N ILE A 8 -2.59 6.07 16.23
CA ILE A 8 -2.15 7.47 16.26
C ILE A 8 -0.75 7.61 15.69
N ASP A 9 0.17 6.74 16.10
CA ASP A 9 1.49 6.60 15.49
C ASP A 9 1.35 6.41 13.97
N ARG A 10 0.37 5.61 13.53
CA ARG A 10 0.10 5.38 12.12
C ARG A 10 -0.30 6.61 11.35
N LEU A 11 -1.24 7.38 11.89
CA LEU A 11 -1.71 8.62 11.29
C LEU A 11 -0.64 9.72 11.30
N LEU A 12 0.17 9.81 12.37
CA LEU A 12 1.29 10.75 12.46
C LEU A 12 2.36 10.49 11.40
N ARG A 13 2.65 9.22 11.06
CA ARG A 13 3.55 8.91 9.95
C ARG A 13 2.98 9.37 8.62
N LEU A 14 1.71 9.06 8.36
CA LEU A 14 1.06 9.40 7.09
C LEU A 14 0.96 10.91 6.88
N SER A 15 0.78 11.70 7.94
CA SER A 15 0.76 13.17 7.83
C SER A 15 2.09 13.75 7.35
N SER A 16 3.20 13.06 7.63
CA SER A 16 4.55 13.44 7.18
C SER A 16 4.95 12.80 5.84
N ASN A 17 4.10 11.94 5.27
CA ASN A 17 4.34 11.27 3.98
C ASN A 17 3.20 11.54 2.97
N PRO A 18 3.20 12.72 2.32
CA PRO A 18 2.16 13.07 1.36
C PRO A 18 2.14 12.17 0.12
N ARG A 19 3.28 11.56 -0.24
CA ARG A 19 3.37 10.62 -1.37
C ARG A 19 2.66 9.30 -1.04
N GLY A 20 2.99 8.72 0.11
CA GLY A 20 2.31 7.53 0.63
C GLY A 20 0.82 7.75 0.87
N LEU A 21 0.43 8.90 1.42
CA LEU A 21 -0.99 9.22 1.58
C LEU A 21 -1.73 9.24 0.23
N LYS A 22 -1.12 9.87 -0.78
CA LYS A 22 -1.69 9.92 -2.13
C LYS A 22 -1.83 8.52 -2.72
N GLU A 23 -0.80 7.70 -2.62
CA GLU A 23 -0.82 6.30 -3.07
C GLU A 23 -1.96 5.52 -2.42
N LEU A 24 -2.05 5.56 -1.08
CA LEU A 24 -3.07 4.85 -0.32
C LEU A 24 -4.48 5.24 -0.78
N LEU A 25 -4.77 6.53 -0.90
CA LEU A 25 -6.05 7.01 -1.43
C LEU A 25 -6.28 6.53 -2.88
N THR A 26 -5.27 6.59 -3.75
CA THR A 26 -5.44 6.11 -5.13
C THR A 26 -5.51 4.59 -5.25
N SER A 27 -5.10 3.85 -4.22
CA SER A 27 -5.05 2.40 -4.25
C SER A 27 -6.42 1.75 -4.38
N ILE A 28 -7.53 2.44 -4.09
CA ILE A 28 -8.89 1.88 -4.21
C ILE A 28 -9.21 1.37 -5.63
N PHE A 29 -8.48 1.88 -6.62
CA PHE A 29 -8.58 1.50 -8.02
C PHE A 29 -7.64 0.37 -8.42
N PHE A 30 -6.69 0.00 -7.57
CA PHE A 30 -5.92 -1.21 -7.74
C PHE A 30 -6.83 -2.42 -7.49
N GLU A 31 -6.73 -3.42 -8.36
CA GLU A 31 -7.45 -4.71 -8.23
C GLU A 31 -6.49 -5.85 -8.55
N PRO A 32 -6.25 -6.78 -7.60
CA PRO A 32 -5.45 -7.97 -7.85
C PRO A 32 -5.99 -8.79 -9.03
N GLY A 33 -5.09 -9.19 -9.93
CA GLY A 33 -5.45 -9.95 -11.14
C GLY A 33 -5.84 -9.09 -12.35
N VAL A 34 -6.02 -7.77 -12.19
CA VAL A 34 -6.06 -6.86 -13.35
C VAL A 34 -4.62 -6.64 -13.82
N THR A 35 -4.32 -7.08 -15.04
CA THR A 35 -2.99 -6.89 -15.64
C THR A 35 -2.89 -5.55 -16.36
N SER A 36 -1.67 -5.08 -16.55
CA SER A 36 -1.32 -3.79 -17.15
C SER A 36 -1.87 -3.57 -18.56
N ASN A 37 -2.06 -4.62 -19.37
CA ASN A 37 -2.68 -4.50 -20.69
C ASN A 37 -4.18 -4.18 -20.65
N ILE A 38 -4.88 -4.52 -19.56
CA ILE A 38 -6.34 -4.30 -19.42
C ILE A 38 -6.70 -3.28 -18.34
N CYS A 39 -5.73 -2.80 -17.56
CA CYS A 39 -5.98 -1.86 -16.46
C CYS A 39 -6.64 -0.55 -16.93
N GLY A 40 -6.36 -0.11 -18.15
CA GLY A 40 -7.01 1.07 -18.73
C GLY A 40 -8.52 0.90 -18.88
N ILE A 41 -9.00 -0.29 -19.25
CA ILE A 41 -10.44 -0.61 -19.35
C ILE A 41 -11.06 -0.67 -17.96
N TRP A 42 -10.38 -1.32 -17.01
CA TRP A 42 -10.78 -1.36 -15.60
C TRP A 42 -10.98 0.05 -15.04
N LEU A 43 -9.97 0.91 -15.14
CA LEU A 43 -10.03 2.29 -14.66
C LEU A 43 -11.12 3.10 -15.35
N ARG A 44 -11.26 2.98 -16.68
CA ARG A 44 -12.34 3.66 -17.41
C ARG A 44 -13.71 3.25 -16.89
N GLY A 45 -13.94 1.96 -16.65
CA GLY A 45 -15.18 1.46 -16.04
C GLY A 45 -15.43 2.03 -14.65
N SER A 46 -14.41 1.99 -13.77
CA SER A 46 -14.51 2.54 -12.42
C SER A 46 -14.83 4.04 -12.43
N PHE A 47 -14.15 4.83 -13.27
CA PHE A 47 -14.41 6.27 -13.36
C PHE A 47 -15.74 6.59 -14.04
N ALA A 48 -16.18 5.81 -15.03
CA ALA A 48 -17.50 5.96 -15.62
C ALA A 48 -18.60 5.80 -14.56
N PHE A 49 -18.50 4.76 -13.73
CA PHE A 49 -19.37 4.56 -12.58
C PHE A 49 -19.30 5.73 -11.57
N LEU A 50 -18.11 6.12 -11.12
CA LEU A 50 -17.97 7.21 -10.14
C LEU A 50 -18.48 8.55 -10.65
N ASN A 51 -18.42 8.80 -11.96
CA ASN A 51 -18.93 10.02 -12.56
C ASN A 51 -20.48 10.10 -12.54
N THR A 52 -21.19 8.98 -12.38
CA THR A 52 -22.66 8.98 -12.22
C THR A 52 -23.09 9.45 -10.83
N ILE A 53 -22.24 9.22 -9.81
CA ILE A 53 -22.50 9.60 -8.42
C ILE A 53 -22.20 11.09 -8.23
N LYS A 54 -23.24 11.92 -8.17
CA LYS A 54 -23.10 13.39 -7.99
C LYS A 54 -23.00 13.83 -6.54
N ASP A 55 -23.72 13.15 -5.65
CA ASP A 55 -23.69 13.43 -4.21
C ASP A 55 -22.29 13.13 -3.62
N PRO A 56 -21.59 14.13 -3.04
CA PRO A 56 -20.29 13.93 -2.41
C PRO A 56 -20.33 12.90 -1.28
N HIS A 57 -21.42 12.84 -0.50
CA HIS A 57 -21.54 11.88 0.59
C HIS A 57 -21.70 10.45 0.08
N ALA A 58 -22.52 10.24 -0.96
CA ALA A 58 -22.63 8.95 -1.64
C ALA A 58 -21.28 8.52 -2.21
N ARG A 59 -20.52 9.44 -2.82
CA ARG A 59 -19.20 9.12 -3.37
C ARG A 59 -18.19 8.73 -2.28
N LEU A 60 -18.17 9.46 -1.17
CA LEU A 60 -17.38 9.10 0.00
C LEU A 60 -17.75 7.70 0.53
N ARG A 61 -19.05 7.42 0.69
CA ARG A 61 -19.54 6.09 1.11
C ARG A 61 -19.09 5.00 0.13
N THR A 62 -19.11 5.25 -1.18
CA THR A 62 -18.59 4.30 -2.17
C THR A 62 -17.11 4.00 -1.97
N PHE A 63 -16.28 4.99 -1.67
CA PHE A 63 -14.86 4.77 -1.39
C PHE A 63 -14.62 4.01 -0.09
N ILE A 64 -15.32 4.37 0.98
CA ILE A 64 -15.24 3.65 2.26
C ILE A 64 -15.70 2.20 2.10
N ARG A 65 -16.79 1.96 1.35
CA ARG A 65 -17.27 0.58 1.07
C ARG A 65 -16.29 -0.22 0.23
N ARG A 66 -15.58 0.44 -0.69
CA ARG A 66 -14.57 -0.21 -1.53
C ARG A 66 -13.34 -0.61 -0.72
N ASP A 67 -12.93 0.21 0.25
CA ASP A 67 -11.82 -0.07 1.15
C ASP A 67 -12.06 0.54 2.54
N PRO A 68 -12.65 -0.23 3.49
CA PRO A 68 -12.99 0.27 4.82
C PRO A 68 -11.78 0.69 5.64
N GLU A 69 -10.62 0.05 5.45
CA GLU A 69 -9.39 0.36 6.17
C GLU A 69 -8.88 1.77 5.86
N LEU A 70 -9.17 2.27 4.64
CA LEU A 70 -8.87 3.63 4.23
C LEU A 70 -9.98 4.63 4.58
N GLY A 71 -11.05 4.19 5.27
CA GLY A 71 -12.25 5.00 5.44
C GLY A 71 -11.99 6.33 6.17
N GLY A 72 -11.20 6.29 7.26
CA GLY A 72 -10.80 7.50 7.98
C GLY A 72 -9.96 8.46 7.13
N LEU A 73 -9.08 7.93 6.26
CA LEU A 73 -8.29 8.73 5.33
C LEU A 73 -9.17 9.39 4.27
N TRP A 74 -10.19 8.68 3.78
CA TRP A 74 -11.15 9.25 2.84
C TRP A 74 -12.01 10.35 3.43
N VAL A 75 -12.46 10.20 4.68
CA VAL A 75 -13.16 11.27 5.41
C VAL A 75 -12.28 12.52 5.47
N GLY A 76 -11.03 12.37 5.91
CA GLY A 76 -10.06 13.47 5.96
C GLY A 76 -9.80 14.09 4.58
N ALA A 77 -9.68 13.28 3.53
CA ALA A 77 -9.45 13.75 2.17
C ALA A 77 -10.64 14.51 1.57
N PHE A 78 -11.87 14.20 1.98
CA PHE A 78 -13.07 14.95 1.57
C PHE A 78 -13.17 16.27 2.32
N ILE A 79 -12.91 16.29 3.64
CA ILE A 79 -12.92 17.52 4.46
C ILE A 79 -11.86 18.51 3.97
N THR A 80 -10.66 18.02 3.64
CA THR A 80 -9.52 18.88 3.24
C THR A 80 -9.44 19.17 1.74
N GLY A 81 -10.28 18.55 0.92
CA GLY A 81 -10.19 18.65 -0.55
C GLY A 81 -9.06 17.82 -1.19
N ALA A 82 -8.31 17.03 -0.41
CA ALA A 82 -7.20 16.20 -0.90
C ALA A 82 -7.63 15.05 -1.83
N HIS A 83 -8.94 14.74 -1.91
CA HIS A 83 -9.51 13.77 -2.88
C HIS A 83 -9.22 14.15 -4.34
N GLN A 84 -8.63 15.32 -4.61
CA GLN A 84 -8.20 15.70 -5.96
C GLN A 84 -7.14 14.77 -6.56
N CYS A 85 -6.41 14.00 -5.74
CA CYS A 85 -5.47 12.95 -6.17
C CYS A 85 -6.07 11.92 -7.12
N LEU A 86 -7.40 11.79 -7.14
CA LEU A 86 -8.15 10.94 -8.08
C LEU A 86 -7.89 11.26 -9.56
N ARG A 87 -7.42 12.47 -9.89
CA ARG A 87 -7.04 12.80 -11.28
C ARG A 87 -5.90 11.91 -11.77
N ASP A 88 -4.93 11.64 -10.90
CA ASP A 88 -3.76 10.83 -11.25
C ASP A 88 -4.11 9.34 -11.33
N ALA A 89 -5.12 8.91 -10.57
CA ALA A 89 -5.64 7.54 -10.63
C ALA A 89 -6.26 7.19 -12.00
N ARG A 90 -6.77 8.18 -12.76
CA ARG A 90 -7.29 7.93 -14.12
C ARG A 90 -6.24 7.39 -15.08
N GLY A 91 -4.98 7.75 -14.88
CA GLY A 91 -3.86 7.32 -15.71
C GLY A 91 -3.09 6.12 -15.17
N ALA A 92 -3.58 5.44 -14.13
CA ALA A 92 -2.81 4.44 -13.38
C ALA A 92 -1.46 4.97 -12.86
N SER A 93 -1.35 6.29 -12.63
CA SER A 93 -0.07 6.97 -12.42
C SER A 93 0.09 7.42 -10.96
N TRP A 94 -0.18 6.53 -10.01
CA TRP A 94 0.22 6.76 -8.62
C TRP A 94 1.59 6.12 -8.36
N LYS A 95 2.46 6.88 -7.69
CA LYS A 95 3.78 6.40 -7.30
C LYS A 95 3.61 5.41 -6.15
N ILE A 96 4.25 4.26 -6.27
CA ILE A 96 4.21 3.23 -5.24
C ILE A 96 5.16 3.64 -4.09
N ASP A 97 4.65 3.65 -2.86
CA ASP A 97 5.38 3.85 -1.61
C ASP A 97 5.17 2.62 -0.72
N LEU A 98 6.04 1.64 -0.91
CA LEU A 98 6.00 0.37 -0.19
C LEU A 98 6.09 0.53 1.33
N ASN A 99 6.62 1.65 1.82
CA ASN A 99 6.68 1.90 3.25
C ASN A 99 5.32 2.32 3.80
N ALA A 100 4.58 3.16 3.05
CA ALA A 100 3.22 3.52 3.40
C ALA A 100 2.31 2.29 3.33
N ALA A 101 2.41 1.52 2.25
CA ALA A 101 1.67 0.28 2.04
C ALA A 101 1.90 -0.75 3.16
N ALA A 102 3.16 -1.04 3.48
CA ALA A 102 3.54 -1.99 4.52
C ALA A 102 3.10 -1.55 5.93
N TRP A 103 3.07 -0.23 6.16
CA TRP A 103 2.70 0.35 7.46
C TRP A 103 1.20 0.32 7.72
N THR A 104 0.40 0.56 6.69
CA THR A 104 -1.06 0.52 6.78
C THR A 104 -1.62 -0.87 6.52
N ASP A 105 -0.76 -1.83 6.18
CA ASP A 105 -1.14 -3.16 5.69
C ASP A 105 -2.09 -3.09 4.47
N ILE A 106 -1.86 -2.10 3.61
CA ILE A 106 -2.70 -1.88 2.42
C ILE A 106 -1.98 -2.44 1.20
N PHE A 107 -2.75 -3.20 0.43
CA PHE A 107 -2.30 -3.79 -0.81
C PHE A 107 -2.52 -2.81 -1.99
N VAL A 108 -1.45 -2.17 -2.44
CA VAL A 108 -1.47 -1.04 -3.39
C VAL A 108 -0.86 -1.38 -4.76
N SER A 109 -0.10 -2.47 -4.86
CA SER A 109 0.51 -2.93 -6.11
C SER A 109 0.83 -4.43 -6.11
N PHE A 110 0.87 -5.02 -7.31
CA PHE A 110 1.32 -6.39 -7.55
C PHE A 110 2.71 -6.70 -6.98
N ILE A 111 3.59 -5.70 -6.81
CA ILE A 111 4.95 -5.89 -6.31
C ILE A 111 4.99 -6.41 -4.86
N GLN A 112 3.88 -6.27 -4.12
CA GLN A 112 3.71 -6.78 -2.76
C GLN A 112 3.28 -8.26 -2.72
N GLU A 113 2.87 -8.86 -3.84
CA GLU A 113 2.54 -10.29 -3.87
C GLU A 113 3.80 -11.13 -3.63
N PRO A 114 3.70 -12.25 -2.90
CA PRO A 114 4.79 -13.20 -2.81
C PRO A 114 5.09 -13.78 -4.20
N VAL A 115 6.36 -14.10 -4.46
CA VAL A 115 6.73 -14.87 -5.64
C VAL A 115 6.45 -16.35 -5.36
N PRO A 116 5.63 -17.04 -6.18
CA PRO A 116 5.43 -18.48 -6.05
C PRO A 116 6.76 -19.21 -6.16
N VAL A 117 6.97 -20.21 -5.30
CA VAL A 117 8.11 -21.12 -5.43
C VAL A 117 7.88 -21.98 -6.67
N LEU A 118 8.76 -21.86 -7.66
CA LEU A 118 8.69 -22.68 -8.86
C LEU A 118 9.26 -24.08 -8.58
N ALA A 119 8.72 -25.08 -9.27
CA ALA A 119 9.29 -26.41 -9.29
C ALA A 119 10.64 -26.40 -10.05
N SER A 120 11.54 -27.32 -9.72
CA SER A 120 12.88 -27.41 -10.34
C SER A 120 12.83 -27.63 -11.86
N GLU A 121 11.75 -28.23 -12.35
CA GLU A 121 11.46 -28.50 -13.76
C GLU A 121 10.69 -27.37 -14.48
N ALA A 122 10.39 -26.27 -13.80
CA ALA A 122 9.73 -25.13 -14.43
C ALA A 122 10.57 -24.60 -15.59
N CYS A 123 9.92 -24.31 -16.72
CA CYS A 123 10.56 -23.74 -17.91
C CYS A 123 10.14 -22.28 -18.14
N GLU A 124 9.03 -21.85 -17.53
CA GLU A 124 8.45 -20.52 -17.72
C GLU A 124 8.06 -19.89 -16.38
N MET A 125 7.99 -18.56 -16.39
CA MET A 125 7.45 -17.76 -15.30
C MET A 125 6.59 -16.61 -15.83
N THR A 126 5.70 -16.07 -15.01
CA THR A 126 4.92 -14.88 -15.42
C THR A 126 5.82 -13.65 -15.46
N ARG A 127 5.51 -12.69 -16.35
CA ARG A 127 6.20 -11.39 -16.37
C ARG A 127 6.01 -10.60 -15.07
N ALA A 128 4.93 -10.88 -14.33
CA ALA A 128 4.69 -10.32 -13.02
C ALA A 128 5.69 -10.88 -11.98
N ASP A 129 5.88 -12.20 -11.95
CA ASP A 129 6.87 -12.86 -11.10
C ASP A 129 8.29 -12.41 -11.45
N GLU A 130 8.62 -12.31 -12.73
CA GLU A 130 9.91 -11.83 -13.21
C GLU A 130 10.18 -10.41 -12.72
N SER A 131 9.20 -9.51 -12.87
CA SER A 131 9.31 -8.14 -12.37
C SER A 131 9.42 -8.06 -10.85
N ARG A 132 8.78 -8.98 -10.11
CA ARG A 132 8.89 -9.05 -8.65
C ARG A 132 10.28 -9.49 -8.22
N LEU A 133 10.80 -10.56 -8.81
CA LEU A 133 12.17 -11.03 -8.55
C LEU A 133 13.20 -9.97 -8.96
N LEU A 134 13.03 -9.32 -10.12
CA LEU A 134 13.95 -8.27 -10.54
C LEU A 134 14.05 -7.11 -9.53
N TYR A 135 12.95 -6.81 -8.84
CA TYR A 135 12.94 -5.83 -7.76
C TYR A 135 13.56 -6.37 -6.45
N LEU A 136 13.28 -7.63 -6.10
CA LEU A 136 13.71 -8.25 -4.85
C LEU A 136 15.21 -8.58 -4.85
N CYS A 137 15.72 -9.15 -5.95
CA CYS A 137 17.11 -9.59 -6.08
C CYS A 137 18.09 -8.43 -6.25
N ASN A 138 17.58 -7.22 -6.54
CA ASN A 138 18.42 -6.05 -6.73
C ASN A 138 19.03 -5.56 -5.41
N ASP A 139 20.09 -4.77 -5.53
CA ASP A 139 20.80 -4.18 -4.41
C ASP A 139 19.86 -3.35 -3.51
N LYS A 140 20.25 -3.20 -2.23
CA LYS A 140 19.49 -2.43 -1.24
C LYS A 140 19.31 -0.96 -1.63
N ASN A 141 20.18 -0.42 -2.50
CA ASN A 141 20.06 0.93 -3.03
C ASN A 141 19.07 1.04 -4.20
N TYR A 142 18.58 -0.07 -4.76
CA TYR A 142 17.52 -0.08 -5.76
C TYR A 142 16.16 0.14 -5.09
N THR A 143 15.80 1.39 -4.82
CA THR A 143 14.61 1.73 -4.03
C THR A 143 13.36 2.05 -4.85
N VAL A 144 13.44 1.95 -6.18
CA VAL A 144 12.34 2.37 -7.07
C VAL A 144 11.52 1.14 -7.49
N PRO A 145 10.28 0.97 -7.00
CA PRO A 145 9.40 -0.09 -7.47
C PRO A 145 8.96 0.14 -8.92
N PRO A 146 8.33 -0.85 -9.57
CA PRO A 146 7.78 -0.70 -10.92
C PRO A 146 6.90 0.56 -11.06
N LEU A 147 6.96 1.22 -12.22
CA LEU A 147 6.23 2.48 -12.45
C LEU A 147 4.72 2.32 -12.35
N PHE A 148 4.20 1.13 -12.69
CA PHE A 148 2.78 0.84 -12.70
C PHE A 148 2.41 -0.13 -11.57
N PRO A 149 1.29 0.12 -10.88
CA PRO A 149 0.85 -0.71 -9.77
C PRO A 149 0.29 -2.05 -10.21
N PHE A 150 -0.13 -2.19 -11.49
CA PHE A 150 -0.71 -3.40 -12.07
C PHE A 150 0.35 -4.35 -12.63
N ALA A 151 0.09 -5.65 -12.52
CA ALA A 151 1.00 -6.71 -12.94
C ALA A 151 1.30 -6.68 -14.45
N SER A 152 2.54 -6.96 -14.83
CA SER A 152 2.92 -7.21 -16.22
C SER A 152 2.18 -8.45 -16.75
N PHE A 153 1.63 -8.37 -17.95
CA PHE A 153 0.91 -9.48 -18.58
C PHE A 153 1.87 -10.46 -19.28
N GLY A 154 1.43 -11.71 -19.44
CA GLY A 154 2.14 -12.75 -20.18
C GLY A 154 3.19 -13.51 -19.37
N SER A 155 3.93 -14.38 -20.05
CA SER A 155 5.01 -15.20 -19.50
C SER A 155 6.30 -15.02 -20.29
N THR A 156 7.38 -15.60 -19.76
CA THR A 156 8.68 -15.73 -20.41
C THR A 156 9.30 -17.05 -20.03
N THR A 157 10.17 -17.58 -20.89
CA THR A 157 10.99 -18.73 -20.52
C THR A 157 12.00 -18.30 -19.47
N LEU A 158 12.35 -19.18 -18.54
CA LEU A 158 13.39 -18.93 -17.55
C LEU A 158 14.77 -18.74 -18.18
N VAL A 159 15.01 -19.27 -19.39
CA VAL A 159 16.30 -19.11 -20.08
C VAL A 159 16.49 -17.68 -20.62
N ASP A 160 15.38 -16.96 -20.81
CA ASP A 160 15.37 -15.59 -21.32
C ASP A 160 15.33 -14.54 -20.20
N THR A 161 15.22 -14.94 -18.93
CA THR A 161 15.25 -14.01 -17.79
C THR A 161 16.67 -13.63 -17.39
N ASN A 162 16.77 -12.56 -16.59
CA ASN A 162 18.01 -12.18 -15.93
C ASN A 162 18.54 -13.34 -15.05
N LEU A 163 19.87 -13.48 -14.95
CA LEU A 163 20.52 -14.56 -14.21
C LEU A 163 20.10 -14.60 -12.74
N ASP A 164 20.06 -13.46 -12.06
CA ASP A 164 19.65 -13.37 -10.65
C ASP A 164 18.18 -13.77 -10.48
N VAL A 165 17.34 -13.36 -11.43
CA VAL A 165 15.92 -13.75 -11.46
C VAL A 165 15.78 -15.26 -11.62
N ARG A 166 16.55 -15.88 -12.52
CA ARG A 166 16.53 -17.34 -12.73
C ARG A 166 16.99 -18.09 -11.48
N GLU A 167 18.06 -17.63 -10.84
CA GLU A 167 18.59 -18.24 -9.62
C GLU A 167 17.56 -18.18 -8.49
N HIS A 168 17.00 -17.00 -8.24
CA HIS A 168 16.02 -16.82 -7.16
C HIS A 168 14.64 -17.42 -7.46
N ALA A 169 14.29 -17.63 -8.74
CA ALA A 169 13.09 -18.37 -9.10
C ALA A 169 13.18 -19.85 -8.70
N LEU A 170 14.39 -20.42 -8.68
CA LEU A 170 14.65 -21.84 -8.43
C LEU A 170 15.26 -22.12 -7.05
N CYS A 171 15.51 -21.11 -6.23
CA CYS A 171 16.21 -21.27 -4.94
C CYS A 171 15.37 -21.94 -3.83
N GLY A 172 14.10 -22.28 -4.11
CA GLY A 172 13.20 -22.90 -3.14
C GLY A 172 12.78 -22.02 -1.97
N SER A 173 13.25 -20.75 -1.92
CA SER A 173 12.96 -19.81 -0.85
C SER A 173 11.71 -18.99 -1.16
N ASN A 174 10.97 -18.59 -0.12
CA ASN A 174 9.84 -17.68 -0.26
C ASN A 174 10.36 -16.25 -0.45
N ASN A 175 10.26 -15.72 -1.68
CA ASN A 175 10.70 -14.37 -1.99
C ASN A 175 9.51 -13.40 -1.85
N CYS A 176 9.53 -12.54 -0.83
CA CYS A 176 8.49 -11.55 -0.59
C CYS A 176 9.02 -10.28 0.09
N LEU A 177 8.19 -9.23 0.11
CA LEU A 177 8.46 -8.03 0.89
C LEU A 177 7.94 -8.20 2.32
N GLY A 178 8.80 -7.91 3.30
CA GLY A 178 8.43 -7.89 4.70
C GLY A 178 8.58 -6.49 5.31
N TYR A 179 7.61 -6.08 6.14
CA TYR A 179 7.80 -4.93 7.00
C TYR A 179 8.75 -5.28 8.15
N ALA A 180 9.91 -4.62 8.22
CA ALA A 180 10.89 -4.88 9.27
C ALA A 180 10.62 -4.05 10.54
N GLY A 181 10.06 -2.85 10.35
CA GLY A 181 9.93 -1.87 11.41
C GLY A 181 10.45 -0.51 10.96
N PHE A 182 10.79 0.31 11.92
CA PHE A 182 11.24 1.67 11.64
C PHE A 182 12.05 2.26 12.77
N THR A 183 12.77 3.32 12.43
CA THR A 183 13.66 3.99 13.35
C THR A 183 13.23 5.44 13.49
N TRP A 184 12.83 5.83 14.71
CA TRP A 184 12.65 7.23 15.08
C TRP A 184 14.03 7.85 15.29
N VAL A 185 14.32 8.94 14.58
CA VAL A 185 15.49 9.77 14.88
C VAL A 185 15.04 10.83 15.86
N CYS A 186 15.47 10.72 17.11
CA CYS A 186 15.09 11.59 18.20
C CYS A 186 16.07 12.78 18.33
N PRO A 187 15.65 13.86 19.00
CA PRO A 187 16.53 14.97 19.34
C PRO A 187 17.79 14.48 20.07
N GLY A 188 18.96 14.98 19.67
CA GLY A 188 20.25 14.53 20.19
C GLY A 188 20.90 13.38 19.40
N GLY A 189 20.31 12.98 18.26
CA GLY A 189 20.87 11.95 17.38
C GLY A 189 20.64 10.51 17.87
N THR A 190 19.86 10.33 18.92
CA THR A 190 19.44 9.02 19.41
C THR A 190 18.44 8.40 18.44
N THR A 191 18.54 7.10 18.24
CA THR A 191 17.65 6.34 17.35
C THR A 191 16.84 5.34 18.16
N ILE A 192 15.52 5.39 18.05
CA ILE A 192 14.62 4.41 18.67
C ILE A 192 14.07 3.51 17.57
N GLU A 193 14.47 2.24 17.59
CA GLU A 193 13.87 1.24 16.73
C GLU A 193 12.55 0.76 17.32
N GLN A 194 11.49 0.81 16.52
CA GLN A 194 10.21 0.23 16.84
C GLN A 194 10.04 -1.00 15.94
N SER A 195 10.13 -2.17 16.58
CA SER A 195 10.02 -3.46 15.93
C SER A 195 8.59 -3.77 15.50
N LYS A 196 8.48 -4.74 14.59
CA LYS A 196 7.23 -5.33 14.10
C LYS A 196 6.30 -5.69 15.26
N HIS A 197 5.11 -5.09 15.32
CA HIS A 197 3.96 -5.83 15.81
C HIS A 197 3.58 -6.82 14.71
N ASP A 198 3.37 -8.09 15.03
CA ASP A 198 2.95 -9.10 14.06
C ASP A 198 1.77 -8.57 13.25
N PRO A 199 1.95 -8.27 11.94
CA PRO A 199 0.84 -7.90 11.12
C PRO A 199 0.01 -9.17 10.92
N PRO A 200 -1.33 -9.08 10.95
CA PRO A 200 -2.12 -10.11 10.31
C PRO A 200 -1.64 -10.27 8.86
N LEU A 201 -1.78 -11.47 8.32
CA LEU A 201 -1.50 -11.75 6.92
C LEU A 201 -2.13 -10.66 6.06
N THR A 202 -1.31 -9.96 5.27
CA THR A 202 -1.71 -8.90 4.34
C THR A 202 -3.07 -9.23 3.76
N THR A 203 -4.11 -8.53 4.21
CA THR A 203 -5.48 -8.86 3.78
C THR A 203 -5.62 -8.32 2.36
N ILE A 204 -5.37 -9.18 1.38
CA ILE A 204 -5.68 -8.89 0.00
C ILE A 204 -7.18 -8.60 -0.03
N ARG A 205 -7.55 -7.39 -0.50
CA ARG A 205 -8.96 -7.02 -0.68
C ARG A 205 -9.67 -8.17 -1.39
N PRO A 206 -10.82 -8.66 -0.86
CA PRO A 206 -11.56 -9.73 -1.51
C PRO A 206 -11.85 -9.32 -2.94
N LYS A 207 -11.55 -10.23 -3.89
CA LYS A 207 -11.78 -9.98 -5.31
C LYS A 207 -13.25 -9.63 -5.52
N TYR A 208 -13.50 -8.57 -6.28
CA TYR A 208 -14.89 -8.17 -6.56
C TYR A 208 -15.61 -9.32 -7.29
N GLY A 209 -16.67 -9.86 -6.69
CA GLY A 209 -17.39 -11.06 -7.18
C GLY A 209 -17.38 -12.26 -6.22
N GLN A 210 -16.50 -12.27 -5.20
CA GLN A 210 -16.66 -13.13 -4.03
C GLN A 210 -17.31 -12.31 -2.91
N PHE A 211 -18.61 -12.53 -2.68
CA PHE A 211 -19.28 -11.98 -1.50
C PHE A 211 -18.73 -12.68 -0.27
N SER A 212 -17.84 -12.03 0.49
CA SER A 212 -17.77 -12.30 1.92
C SER A 212 -18.95 -11.56 2.56
N HIS A 213 -19.82 -12.30 3.24
CA HIS A 213 -20.90 -11.76 4.06
C HIS A 213 -20.28 -10.99 5.23
N TYR A 214 -19.86 -9.75 4.99
CA TYR A 214 -19.68 -8.77 6.04
C TYR A 214 -20.80 -7.77 5.87
N ASP A 215 -21.89 -8.01 6.59
CA ASP A 215 -22.86 -6.96 6.89
C ASP A 215 -22.13 -5.94 7.76
N VAL A 216 -21.54 -4.94 7.11
CA VAL A 216 -21.04 -3.75 7.79
C VAL A 216 -22.24 -2.83 7.95
N ASP A 217 -23.02 -3.07 9.01
CA ASP A 217 -23.91 -2.06 9.55
C ASP A 217 -23.04 -0.95 10.13
N VAL A 218 -22.85 0.11 9.34
CA VAL A 218 -22.32 1.37 9.85
C VAL A 218 -23.51 2.08 10.49
N ASP A 219 -23.71 1.83 11.79
CA ASP A 219 -24.62 2.62 12.60
C ASP A 219 -23.98 4.01 12.80
N ILE A 220 -24.55 5.04 12.16
CA ILE A 220 -24.07 6.44 12.23
C ILE A 220 -24.86 7.20 13.31
N ASP A 221 -25.40 6.52 14.32
CA ASP A 221 -26.16 7.15 15.39
C ASP A 221 -25.56 6.85 16.77
N ASP A 222 -24.34 7.34 17.01
CA ASP A 222 -23.94 7.69 18.39
C ASP A 222 -22.78 8.70 18.40
N TYR A 223 -23.11 9.97 18.09
CA TYR A 223 -22.21 11.11 18.28
C TYR A 223 -22.30 11.59 19.73
N ALA A 224 -21.63 10.90 20.66
CA ALA A 224 -21.31 11.51 21.95
C ALA A 224 -20.20 12.55 21.73
N PRO A 225 -20.38 13.83 22.10
CA PRO A 225 -19.34 14.83 21.91
C PRO A 225 -18.21 14.56 22.89
N ILE A 226 -17.06 14.09 22.39
CA ILE A 226 -15.83 14.03 23.17
C ILE A 226 -15.41 15.47 23.47
N ARG A 227 -15.70 15.91 24.69
CA ARG A 227 -15.22 17.16 25.26
C ARG A 227 -13.86 16.88 25.87
N GLY A 228 -12.79 17.37 25.21
CA GLY A 228 -11.42 17.27 25.69
C GLY A 228 -10.72 18.61 25.54
N ASP A 229 -10.16 19.12 26.64
CA ASP A 229 -9.50 20.43 26.70
C ASP A 229 -8.22 20.47 25.84
N ALA A 230 -8.05 21.58 25.11
CA ALA A 230 -6.82 21.93 24.44
C ALA A 230 -5.98 22.87 25.34
N ARG A 231 -4.70 22.54 25.54
CA ARG A 231 -3.70 23.51 25.99
C ARG A 231 -2.49 23.48 25.07
N SER A 232 -2.25 24.64 24.48
CA SER A 232 -1.06 25.01 23.72
C SER A 232 0.05 25.46 24.67
N THR A 233 1.30 25.15 24.37
CA THR A 233 2.45 25.95 24.83
C THR A 233 3.47 26.06 23.71
N VAL A 234 3.34 27.15 22.96
CA VAL A 234 4.36 27.91 22.22
C VAL A 234 4.96 27.25 20.97
N GLY A 235 4.95 28.00 19.86
CA GLY A 235 5.30 27.52 18.53
C GLY A 235 6.71 27.87 18.04
N GLY A 236 6.95 27.49 16.78
CA GLY A 236 8.04 28.01 15.96
C GLY A 236 9.08 26.98 15.49
N ILE A 237 9.04 26.74 14.17
CA ILE A 237 10.12 26.29 13.26
C ILE A 237 10.39 24.77 13.16
N LEU A 238 10.17 24.32 11.92
CA LEU A 238 10.41 22.99 11.35
C LEU A 238 11.91 22.63 11.40
N HIS A 239 12.28 21.66 12.23
CA HIS A 239 13.51 20.90 12.02
C HIS A 239 13.27 19.40 12.17
N GLY A 240 13.24 18.73 11.02
CA GLY A 240 13.85 17.42 10.78
C GLY A 240 13.44 16.25 11.67
N TRP A 241 12.37 15.56 11.28
CA TRP A 241 12.26 14.11 11.51
C TRP A 241 12.62 13.42 10.18
N ILE A 242 13.89 13.09 9.98
CA ILE A 242 14.25 12.19 8.88
C ILE A 242 14.01 10.77 9.40
N LEU A 243 12.81 10.26 9.10
CA LEU A 243 12.42 8.89 9.37
C LEU A 243 12.98 7.98 8.28
N LYS A 244 13.68 6.90 8.67
CA LYS A 244 14.08 5.83 7.75
C LYS A 244 13.21 4.61 8.00
N THR A 245 12.44 4.23 6.99
CA THR A 245 11.67 2.99 6.97
C THR A 245 12.50 1.90 6.32
N SER A 246 12.48 0.70 6.90
CA SER A 246 13.20 -0.46 6.35
C SER A 246 12.18 -1.53 5.95
N THR A 247 12.11 -1.81 4.65
CA THR A 247 11.47 -3.01 4.13
C THR A 247 12.56 -4.07 3.98
N GLN A 248 12.45 -5.18 4.70
CA GLN A 248 13.43 -6.25 4.58
C GLN A 248 13.09 -7.06 3.33
N ARG A 249 14.08 -7.20 2.44
CA ARG A 249 14.08 -8.20 1.37
C ARG A 249 14.78 -9.44 1.91
N SER A 250 14.12 -10.58 1.81
CA SER A 250 14.77 -11.87 2.07
C SER A 250 15.68 -12.19 0.88
N ASN A 251 16.95 -11.85 0.98
CA ASN A 251 17.97 -12.32 0.04
C ASN A 251 18.67 -13.51 0.73
N SER A 252 18.45 -14.73 0.24
CA SER A 252 19.30 -15.86 0.59
C SER A 252 20.66 -15.67 -0.09
N MET A 253 21.74 -15.78 0.70
CA MET A 253 23.11 -15.96 0.17
C MET A 253 23.33 -17.39 -0.28
#